data_AF-A0A8J7XBI5-F1
#
_entry.id   AF-A0A8J7XBI5-F1
#
_cell.length_a   1.000
_cell.length_b   1.000
_cell.length_c   1.000
_cell.angle_alpha   90.00
_cell.angle_beta   90.00
_cell.angle_gamma   90.00
#
_symmetry.space_group_name_H-M   'P 1'
#
loop_
_entity.id
_entity.type
_entity.pdbx_description
1 polymer ?
#
loop_
_entity_poly.entity_id
_entity_poly.type
_entity_poly.pdbx_seq_one_letter_code
_entity_poly.pdbx_strand_id
1 'polypeptide(L)' 'MKEYTCVKVEHHERVGQVIMDYQKEGWSLHTYQAQGSPTLVNHYLLFEKGATSDF' A
#
# COMPACT_ATOMS: atom_id res chain seq x y z
N MET A 1 -14.52 -6.23 -11.00
CA MET A 1 -13.60 -7.07 -10.18
C MET A 1 -12.48 -6.17 -9.68
N LYS A 2 -12.00 -6.34 -8.45
CA LYS A 2 -10.92 -5.51 -7.89
C LYS A 2 -9.55 -6.05 -8.34
N GLU A 3 -8.67 -5.15 -8.73
CA GLU A 3 -7.24 -5.38 -8.93
C GLU A 3 -6.50 -5.13 -7.62
N TYR A 4 -5.44 -5.89 -7.37
CA TYR A 4 -4.63 -5.79 -6.16
C TYR A 4 -3.15 -5.72 -6.51
N THR A 5 -2.40 -4.90 -5.78
CA THR A 5 -0.94 -4.84 -5.89
C THR A 5 -0.32 -4.65 -4.52
N CYS A 6 0.79 -5.35 -4.25
CA CYS A 6 1.51 -5.30 -2.98
C CYS A 6 2.88 -4.66 -3.19
N VAL A 7 3.19 -3.66 -2.38
CA VAL A 7 4.44 -2.90 -2.46
C VAL A 7 5.23 -3.10 -1.18
N LYS A 8 6.47 -3.57 -1.32
CA LYS A 8 7.45 -3.55 -0.23
C LYS A 8 8.12 -2.18 -0.17
N VAL A 9 8.13 -1.57 0.99
CA VAL A 9 8.82 -0.32 1.31
C VAL A 9 9.86 -0.62 2.38
N GLU A 10 11.14 -0.39 2.05
CA GLU A 10 12.27 -0.74 2.93
C GLU A 10 12.38 0.14 4.17
N HIS A 11 11.89 1.39 4.13
CA HIS A 11 11.99 2.33 5.23
C HIS A 11 10.66 3.06 5.48
N HIS A 12 10.21 3.07 6.75
CA HIS A 12 8.98 3.71 7.21
C HIS A 12 8.80 5.17 6.75
N GLU A 13 9.88 5.95 6.64
CA GLU A 13 9.83 7.35 6.17
C GLU A 13 9.23 7.51 4.76
N ARG A 14 9.35 6.47 3.92
CA ARG A 14 8.83 6.46 2.55
C ARG A 14 7.38 6.00 2.45
N VAL A 15 6.80 5.46 3.52
CA VAL A 15 5.44 4.88 3.49
C VAL A 15 4.41 5.92 3.07
N GLY A 16 4.44 7.12 3.66
CA GLY A 16 3.49 8.19 3.31
C GLY A 16 3.60 8.61 1.85
N GLN A 17 4.83 8.75 1.34
CA GLN A 17 5.07 9.10 -0.07
C GLN A 17 4.51 8.03 -1.01
N VAL A 18 4.78 6.75 -0.74
CA VAL A 18 4.28 5.63 -1.56
C VAL A 18 2.76 5.58 -1.57
N ILE A 19 2.10 5.78 -0.42
CA ILE A 19 0.63 5.84 -0.34
C ILE A 19 0.10 6.97 -1.22
N MET A 20 0.67 8.18 -1.12
CA MET A 20 0.23 9.32 -1.92
C MET A 20 0.40 9.09 -3.42
N ASP A 21 1.51 8.47 -3.84
CA ASP A 21 1.78 8.23 -5.26
C ASP A 21 0.79 7.20 -5.85
N TYR A 22 0.52 6.11 -5.13
CA TYR A 22 -0.49 5.14 -5.54
C TYR A 22 -1.91 5.73 -5.53
N GLN A 23 -2.24 6.57 -4.55
CA GLN A 23 -3.53 7.28 -4.51
C GLN A 23 -3.73 8.21 -5.70
N LYS A 24 -2.69 8.94 -6.13
CA LYS A 24 -2.74 9.77 -7.35
C LYS A 24 -2.99 8.95 -8.62
N GLU A 25 -2.54 7.69 -8.63
CA GLU A 25 -2.78 6.75 -9.71
C GLU A 25 -4.15 6.04 -9.61
N GLY A 26 -4.99 6.41 -8.64
CA GLY A 26 -6.33 5.86 -8.46
C GLY A 26 -6.37 4.54 -7.71
N TRP A 27 -5.32 4.21 -6.96
CA TRP A 27 -5.32 3.07 -6.05
C TRP A 27 -5.75 3.49 -4.64
N SER A 28 -6.44 2.60 -3.93
CA SER A 28 -6.80 2.77 -2.53
C SER A 28 -5.96 1.84 -1.67
N LEU A 29 -5.43 2.32 -0.54
CA LEU A 29 -4.74 1.47 0.42
C LEU A 29 -5.77 0.52 1.07
N HIS A 30 -5.57 -0.78 0.89
CA HIS A 30 -6.40 -1.83 1.47
C HIS A 30 -5.89 -2.26 2.85
N THR A 31 -4.58 -2.50 2.99
CA THR A 31 -3.96 -2.84 4.28
C THR A 31 -2.48 -2.44 4.32
N TYR A 32 -1.97 -2.25 5.54
CA TYR A 32 -0.56 -2.01 5.82
C TYR A 32 -0.08 -2.98 6.90
N GLN A 33 0.95 -3.76 6.58
CA GLN A 33 1.62 -4.66 7.51
C GLN A 33 3.11 -4.31 7.63
N ALA A 34 3.58 -4.11 8.85
CA ALA A 34 5.00 -4.04 9.16
C ALA A 34 5.46 -5.40 9.70
N GLN A 35 6.49 -5.98 9.12
CA GLN A 35 7.04 -7.28 9.54
C GLN A 35 8.56 -7.22 9.61
N GLY A 36 9.13 -7.70 10.70
CA GLY A 36 10.57 -7.71 10.88
C GLY A 36 11.05 -8.07 12.27
N SER A 37 12.35 -7.86 12.49
CA SER A 37 13.00 -7.92 13.79
C SER A 37 13.22 -6.48 14.32
N PRO A 38 13.64 -6.29 15.58
CA PRO A 38 13.88 -4.94 16.13
C PRO A 38 14.87 -4.09 15.33
N THR A 39 15.74 -4.70 14.51
CA THR A 39 16.78 -4.02 13.73
C THR A 39 16.48 -3.94 12.23
N LEU A 40 15.47 -4.67 11.74
CA LEU A 40 15.11 -4.70 10.32
C LEU A 40 13.60 -4.86 10.20
N VAL A 41 12.91 -3.81 9.75
CA VAL A 41 11.46 -3.80 9.54
C VAL A 41 11.16 -3.56 8.07
N ASN A 42 10.44 -4.48 7.44
CA ASN A 42 9.87 -4.30 6.13
C ASN A 42 8.43 -3.81 6.24
N HIS A 43 8.04 -2.91 5.34
CA HIS A 43 6.69 -2.37 5.30
C HIS A 43 5.99 -2.86 4.02
N TYR A 44 4.86 -3.52 4.15
CA TYR A 44 4.08 -4.04 3.03
C TYR A 44 2.75 -3.31 2.94
N LEU A 45 2.52 -2.67 1.80
CA LEU A 45 1.31 -1.91 1.50
C LEU A 45 0.54 -2.66 0.42
N LEU A 46 -0.65 -3.16 0.75
CA LEU A 46 -1.57 -3.73 -0.22
C LEU A 46 -2.51 -2.63 -0.70
N PHE A 47 -2.51 -2.40 -2.00
CA PHE A 47 -3.42 -1.48 -2.66
C PHE A 47 -4.45 -2.24 -3.48
N GLU A 48 -5.64 -1.64 -3.62
CA GLU A 48 -6.70 -2.12 -4.50
C GLU A 48 -7.17 -1.02 -5.46
N LYS A 49 -7.57 -1.42 -6.67
CA LYS A 49 -8.13 -0.52 -7.71
C LYS A 49 -9.24 -1.24 -8.45
N GLY A 50 -10.24 -0.49 -8.92
CA GLY A 50 -11.39 -1.07 -9.61
C GLY A 50 -12.72 -0.74 -8.93
N ALA A 51 -13.80 -1.15 -9.58
CA ALA A 51 -15.10 -0.52 -9.41
C ALA A 51 -15.58 -0.47 -7.95
N THR A 52 -15.64 0.73 -7.39
CA THR A 52 -16.83 1.15 -6.66
C THR A 52 -17.98 1.03 -7.66
N SER A 53 -18.74 -0.06 -7.56
CA SER A 53 -20.09 -0.06 -8.11
C SER A 53 -20.87 0.91 -7.24
N ASP A 54 -20.91 2.17 -7.66
CA ASP A 54 -21.85 3.15 -7.17
C ASP A 54 -23.24 2.65 -7.57
N PHE A 55 -23.94 2.02 -6.62
CA PHE A 55 -25.39 1.81 -6.67
C PHE A 55 -26.07 2.94 -5.90
#